data_AF-A5C8P9-F1
#
_entry.id   AF-A5C8P9-F1
#
_cell.length_a   1.000
_cell.length_b   1.000
_cell.length_c   1.000
_cell.angle_alpha   90.00
_cell.angle_beta   90.00
_cell.angle_gamma   90.00
#
_symmetry.space_group_name_H-M   'P 1'
#
loop_
_entity.id
_entity.type
_entity.pdbx_description
1 polymer ?
#
loop_
_entity_poly.entity_id
_entity_poly.type
_entity_poly.pdbx_seq_one_letter_code
_entity_poly.pdbx_strand_id
1 'polypeptide(L)' 'MANGSTSIVDFESSRENELQIICSDSSKKQFKFDHVFRPGSDQEALFAQTSPIVTSMLVGYNVCIFAYGQTGT' A
#
# COMPACT_ATOMS: atom_id res chain seq x y z
N MET A 1 2.12 26.96 -14.73
CA MET A 1 1.77 25.80 -15.59
C MET A 1 2.33 24.59 -14.88
N ALA A 2 1.50 23.84 -14.16
CA ALA A 2 1.94 22.71 -13.33
C ALA A 2 1.84 21.44 -14.17
N ASN A 3 2.97 20.79 -14.40
CA ASN A 3 3.10 19.64 -15.28
C ASN A 3 2.45 18.45 -14.56
N GLY A 4 1.51 17.79 -15.23
CA GLY A 4 0.70 16.71 -14.65
C GLY A 4 1.54 15.59 -14.06
N SER A 5 1.17 15.16 -12.85
CA SER A 5 1.74 14.01 -12.18
C SER A 5 1.35 12.74 -12.95
N THR A 6 2.30 12.08 -13.61
CA THR A 6 2.08 10.74 -14.17
C THR A 6 2.02 9.73 -13.03
N SER A 7 0.93 8.95 -12.92
CA SER A 7 0.90 7.80 -12.02
C SER A 7 1.95 6.80 -12.48
N ILE A 8 3.03 6.67 -11.72
CA ILE A 8 4.07 5.66 -11.96
C ILE A 8 3.66 4.28 -11.43
N VAL A 9 2.49 4.18 -10.81
CA VAL A 9 1.97 2.99 -10.16
C VAL A 9 0.90 2.35 -11.04
N ASP A 10 1.08 1.06 -11.32
CA ASP A 10 0.17 0.20 -12.09
C ASP A 10 -0.34 -0.93 -11.18
N PHE A 11 -1.66 -1.08 -11.12
CA PHE A 11 -2.34 -2.12 -10.34
C PHE A 11 -2.90 -3.16 -11.30
N GLU A 12 -2.25 -4.31 -11.38
CA GLU A 12 -2.73 -5.38 -12.26
C GLU A 12 -3.96 -6.06 -11.64
N SER A 13 -5.11 -6.02 -12.33
CA SER A 13 -6.39 -6.53 -11.81
C SER A 13 -6.36 -7.99 -11.38
N SER A 14 -5.48 -8.79 -12.01
CA SER A 14 -5.31 -10.22 -11.72
C SER A 14 -4.46 -10.52 -10.50
N ARG A 15 -3.79 -9.51 -9.90
CA ARG A 15 -2.80 -9.69 -8.83
C ARG A 15 -3.02 -8.67 -7.70
N GLU A 16 -3.85 -9.04 -6.73
CA GLU A 16 -4.29 -8.14 -5.66
C GLU A 16 -3.19 -7.74 -4.67
N ASN A 17 -2.11 -8.54 -4.57
CA ASN A 17 -1.02 -8.34 -3.62
C ASN A 17 0.26 -7.78 -4.26
N GLU A 18 0.15 -7.33 -5.51
CA GLU A 18 1.30 -6.88 -6.30
C GLU A 18 1.13 -5.43 -6.76
N LEU A 19 2.23 -4.69 -6.71
CA LEU A 19 2.33 -3.31 -7.14
C LEU A 19 3.39 -3.24 -8.24
N GLN A 20 3.08 -2.61 -9.36
CA GLN A 20 4.06 -2.40 -10.43
C GLN A 20 4.43 -0.92 -10.51
N ILE A 21 5.73 -0.63 -10.55
CA ILE A 21 6.26 0.69 -10.80
C ILE A 21 6.80 0.76 -12.23
N ILE A 22 6.26 1.69 -13.01
CA ILE A 22 6.72 1.99 -14.36
C ILE A 22 7.94 2.89 -14.25
N CYS A 23 9.09 2.40 -14.71
CA CYS A 23 10.34 3.15 -14.74
C CYS A 23 10.42 4.00 -16.01
N SER A 24 11.24 5.05 -15.98
CA SER A 24 11.42 5.99 -17.09
C SER A 24 11.91 5.33 -18.39
N ASP A 25 12.54 4.16 -18.30
CA ASP A 25 13.00 3.33 -19.41
C ASP A 25 11.91 2.37 -19.93
N SER A 26 10.65 2.57 -19.53
CA SER A 26 9.51 1.69 -19.83
C SER A 26 9.61 0.28 -19.23
N SER A 27 10.62 0.01 -18.40
CA SER A 27 10.67 -1.23 -17.63
C SER A 27 9.63 -1.20 -16.50
N LYS A 28 9.12 -2.38 -16.14
CA LYS A 28 8.19 -2.55 -15.01
C LYS A 28 8.92 -3.24 -13.86
N LYS A 29 8.88 -2.64 -12.67
CA LYS A 29 9.37 -3.26 -11.43
C LYS A 29 8.19 -3.74 -10.60
N GLN A 30 8.17 -5.02 -10.30
CA GLN A 30 7.11 -5.65 -9.51
C GLN A 30 7.52 -5.78 -8.05
N PHE A 31 6.63 -5.37 -7.16
CA PHE A 31 6.76 -5.51 -5.72
C PHE A 31 5.62 -6.38 -5.21
N LYS A 32 5.90 -7.22 -4.22
CA LYS A 32 4.92 -8.08 -3.57
C LYS A 32 4.84 -7.74 -2.10
N PHE A 33 3.63 -7.66 -1.59
CA PHE A 33 3.33 -7.38 -0.20
C PHE A 33 2.32 -8.39 0.33
N ASP A 34 2.11 -8.42 1.64
CA ASP A 34 1.03 -9.21 2.23
C ASP A 34 -0.35 -8.67 1.82
N HIS A 35 -0.44 -7.36 1.61
CA HIS A 35 -1.64 -6.69 1.11
C HIS A 35 -1.28 -5.37 0.41
N VAL A 36 -2.05 -4.99 -0.61
CA VAL A 36 -1.90 -3.70 -1.32
C VAL A 36 -3.24 -2.97 -1.32
N PHE A 37 -3.31 -1.84 -0.61
CA PHE A 37 -4.47 -0.96 -0.67
C PHE A 37 -4.42 -0.09 -1.92
N ARG A 38 -5.53 -0.01 -2.65
CA ARG A 38 -5.65 0.81 -3.86
C ARG A 38 -6.02 2.25 -3.47
N PRO A 39 -5.82 3.26 -4.34
CA PRO A 39 -6.17 4.64 -4.04
C PRO A 39 -7.64 4.89 -3.68
N GLY A 40 -8.54 3.97 -4.04
CA GLY A 40 -9.96 4.00 -3.68
C GLY A 40 -10.33 3.21 -2.43
N SER A 41 -9.37 2.59 -1.74
CA SER A 41 -9.61 1.90 -0.47
C SER A 41 -9.93 2.92 0.63
N ASP A 42 -10.93 2.59 1.45
CA ASP A 42 -11.31 3.43 2.59
C ASP A 42 -10.60 3.01 3.89
N GLN A 43 -10.80 3.81 4.93
CA GLN A 43 -10.19 3.58 6.25
C GLN A 43 -10.80 2.35 6.95
N GLU A 44 -12.03 1.98 6.62
CA GLU A 44 -12.68 0.81 7.20
C GLU A 44 -12.03 -0.48 6.70
N ALA A 45 -11.75 -0.57 5.40
CA ALA A 45 -11.01 -1.67 4.80
C ALA A 45 -9.59 -1.79 5.39
N LEU A 46 -8.92 -0.66 5.60
CA LEU A 46 -7.59 -0.62 6.20
C LEU A 46 -7.62 -1.11 7.66
N PHE A 47 -8.60 -0.68 8.45
CA PHE A 47 -8.79 -1.15 9.81
C PHE A 47 -9.16 -2.63 9.86
N ALA A 48 -10.05 -3.11 8.99
CA ALA A 48 -10.45 -4.51 8.96
C ALA A 48 -9.24 -5.44 8.80
N GLN A 49 -8.29 -5.07 7.94
CA GLN A 49 -7.07 -5.85 7.72
C GLN A 49 -6.08 -5.78 8.90
N THR A 50 -6.09 -4.69 9.67
CA THR A 50 -5.17 -4.49 10.81
C THR A 50 -5.80 -4.83 12.17
N SER A 51 -7.11 -5.06 12.24
CA SER A 51 -7.84 -5.44 13.46
C SER A 51 -7.27 -6.65 14.22
N PRO A 52 -6.77 -7.72 13.56
CA PRO A 52 -6.12 -8.82 14.28
C PRO A 52 -4.89 -8.38 15.08
N ILE A 53 -4.14 -7.41 14.55
CA ILE A 53 -2.95 -6.85 15.18
C ILE A 53 -3.35 -6.10 16.47
N VAL A 54 -4.44 -5.34 16.42
CA VAL A 54 -5.03 -4.65 17.59
C VAL A 54 -5.52 -5.67 18.63
N THR A 55 -6.13 -6.76 18.17
CA THR A 55 -6.59 -7.84 19.07
C THR A 55 -5.40 -8.50 19.78
N SER A 56 -4.28 -8.74 19.09
CA SER A 56 -3.06 -9.25 19.72
C SER A 56 -2.53 -8.32 20.81
N MET A 57 -2.58 -7.00 20.61
CA MET A 57 -2.23 -6.04 21.65
C MET A 57 -3.10 -6.21 22.90
N LEU A 58 -4.42 -6.38 22.73
CA LEU A 58 -5.36 -6.54 23.85
C LEU A 58 -5.11 -7.82 24.66
N VAL A 59 -4.58 -8.86 24.03
CA VAL A 59 -4.22 -10.14 24.68
C VAL A 59 -2.83 -10.07 25.34
N GLY A 60 -2.14 -8.93 25.28
CA GLY A 60 -0.87 -8.69 25.98
C GLY A 60 0.37 -8.91 25.13
N TYR A 61 0.24 -9.00 23.80
CA TYR A 61 1.40 -9.02 22.90
C TYR A 61 1.92 -7.60 22.65
N ASN A 62 3.25 -7.46 22.63
CA ASN A 62 3.89 -6.23 22.19
C ASN A 62 3.80 -6.11 20.67
N VAL A 63 3.28 -4.99 20.20
CA VAL A 63 3.09 -4.73 18.78
C VAL A 63 3.57 -3.34 18.44
N CYS A 64 4.13 -3.17 17.24
CA CYS A 64 4.60 -1.90 16.71
C CYS A 64 4.13 -1.72 15.27
N ILE A 65 3.64 -0.53 14.92
CA ILE A 65 3.20 -0.17 13.57
C ILE A 65 4.06 1.02 13.10
N PHE A 66 4.65 0.89 11.91
CA PHE A 66 5.40 1.97 11.27
C PHE A 66 4.69 2.42 10.00
N ALA A 67 4.64 3.73 9.79
CA ALA A 67 4.25 4.33 8.53
C ALA A 67 5.51 4.92 7.87
N TYR A 68 5.73 4.56 6.61
CA TYR A 68 6.85 5.06 5.81
C TYR A 68 6.32 5.60 4.49
N GLY A 69 6.70 6.84 4.17
CA GLY A 69 6.31 7.52 2.96
C GLY A 69 7.09 8.83 2.83
N GLN A 70 7.17 9.38 1.62
CA GLN A 70 7.73 10.71 1.44
C GLN A 70 6.80 11.74 2.10
N THR A 71 7.32 12.88 2.53
CA THR A 71 6.49 13.92 3.15
C THR A 71 5.35 14.35 2.21
N GLY A 72 4.10 14.28 2.68
CA GLY A 72 2.92 14.71 1.94
C GLY A 72 2.32 13.67 0.99
N THR A 73 2.74 12.40 1.05
CA THR A 73 1.93 11.27 0.52
C THR A 73 0.78 10.91 1.46
#